data_AF-A0A3D3BLZ1-F1
#
_entry.id   AF-A0A3D3BLZ1-F1
#
_cell.length_a   1.000
_cell.length_b   1.000
_cell.length_c   1.000
_cell.angle_alpha   90.00
_cell.angle_beta   90.00
_cell.angle_gamma   90.00
#
_symmetry.space_group_name_H-M   'P 1'
#
loop_
_entity.id
_entity.type
_entity.pdbx_description
1 polymer ?
#
loop_
_entity_poly.entity_id
_entity_poly.type
_entity_poly.pdbx_seq_one_letter_code
_entity_poly.pdbx_strand_id
1 'polypeptide(L)'
;MAFELPELPYAKNALAPHISEETLEFHHGKHHKTYVDNLNNLVPGTEYEGKTLEEIIKASSGGIFNNAAQVWNHTFYWNCLSPDGGGEPNGELADAINDTFGSFENFNEEFTKTS
;
A
#
# COMPACT_ATOMS: atom_id res chain seq x y z
N MET A 1 -12.62 -14.84 9.77
CA MET A 1 -13.32 -13.63 9.30
C MET A 1 -12.77 -13.29 7.93
N ALA A 2 -13.59 -12.77 7.03
CA ALA A 2 -13.14 -12.40 5.69
C ALA A 2 -12.34 -11.09 5.75
N PHE A 3 -11.33 -10.95 4.89
CA PHE A 3 -10.65 -9.68 4.66
C PHE A 3 -11.59 -8.74 3.90
N GLU A 4 -11.51 -7.45 4.19
CA GLU A 4 -12.32 -6.42 3.54
C GLU A 4 -11.44 -5.46 2.76
N LEU A 5 -11.99 -4.87 1.69
CA LEU A 5 -11.33 -3.77 0.98
C LEU A 5 -11.48 -2.49 1.82
N PRO A 6 -10.39 -1.92 2.35
CA PRO A 6 -10.50 -0.67 3.11
C PRO A 6 -10.95 0.47 2.20
N GLU A 7 -11.81 1.35 2.72
CA GLU A 7 -12.18 2.59 2.03
C GLU A 7 -10.96 3.47 1.80
N LEU A 8 -10.96 4.25 0.72
CA LEU A 8 -9.93 5.25 0.49
C LEU A 8 -10.02 6.35 1.56
N PRO A 9 -8.89 6.87 2.08
CA PRO A 9 -8.90 7.95 3.06
C PRO A 9 -9.28 9.32 2.47
N TYR A 10 -9.52 9.39 1.15
CA TYR A 10 -9.87 10.59 0.39
C TYR A 10 -10.78 10.24 -0.80
N ALA A 11 -11.39 11.25 -1.42
CA ALA A 11 -12.23 11.07 -2.60
C ALA A 11 -11.41 10.58 -3.82
N LYS A 12 -12.04 9.85 -4.75
CA LYS A 12 -11.33 9.25 -5.90
C LYS A 12 -10.69 10.27 -6.85
N ASN A 13 -11.16 11.50 -6.88
CA ASN A 13 -10.57 12.57 -7.68
C ASN A 13 -9.57 13.45 -6.89
N ALA A 14 -9.36 13.18 -5.61
CA ALA A 14 -8.60 14.04 -4.71
C ALA A 14 -7.09 14.12 -5.04
N LEU A 15 -6.56 13.14 -5.77
CA LEU A 15 -5.15 13.10 -6.14
C LEU A 15 -4.85 13.65 -7.54
N ALA A 16 -5.88 14.11 -8.28
CA ALA A 16 -5.68 14.67 -9.61
C ALA A 16 -4.96 16.04 -9.51
N PRO A 17 -4.03 16.36 -10.43
CA PRO A 17 -3.70 15.62 -11.66
C PRO A 17 -2.58 14.58 -11.50
N HIS A 18 -2.03 14.40 -10.30
CA HIS A 18 -0.89 13.49 -10.07
C HIS A 18 -1.27 12.01 -10.23
N ILE A 19 -2.46 11.65 -9.76
CA ILE A 19 -3.11 10.35 -10.03
C ILE A 19 -4.54 10.63 -10.42
N SER A 20 -4.96 10.14 -11.59
CA SER A 20 -6.32 10.39 -12.11
C SER A 20 -7.39 9.63 -11.33
N GLU A 21 -8.61 10.15 -11.37
CA GLU A 21 -9.79 9.45 -10.83
C GLU A 21 -9.97 8.07 -11.46
N GLU A 22 -9.82 7.98 -12.79
CA GLU A 22 -9.84 6.70 -13.51
C GLU A 22 -8.78 5.73 -12.95
N THR A 23 -7.58 6.20 -12.65
CA THR A 23 -6.55 5.35 -12.04
C THR A 23 -7.00 4.82 -10.68
N LEU A 24 -7.62 5.63 -9.82
CA LEU A 24 -8.13 5.13 -8.53
C LEU A 24 -9.31 4.18 -8.69
N GLU A 25 -10.21 4.42 -9.64
CA GLU A 25 -11.32 3.50 -9.93
C GLU A 25 -10.84 2.11 -10.34
N PHE A 26 -9.79 2.03 -11.15
CA PHE A 26 -9.21 0.74 -11.54
C PHE A 26 -8.28 0.18 -10.46
N HIS A 27 -7.34 0.97 -9.94
CA HIS A 27 -6.28 0.48 -9.05
C HIS A 27 -6.81 0.11 -7.66
N HIS A 28 -7.65 0.94 -7.04
CA HIS A 28 -8.32 0.57 -5.79
C HIS A 28 -9.57 -0.27 -6.06
N GLY A 29 -10.47 0.23 -6.92
CA GLY A 29 -11.78 -0.38 -7.11
C GLY A 29 -11.79 -1.73 -7.82
N LYS A 30 -10.76 -2.06 -8.62
CA LYS A 30 -10.64 -3.36 -9.30
C LYS A 30 -9.42 -4.15 -8.86
N HIS A 31 -8.20 -3.61 -8.96
CA HIS A 31 -6.98 -4.35 -8.65
C HIS A 31 -6.89 -4.71 -7.16
N HIS A 32 -6.96 -3.72 -6.27
CA HIS A 32 -6.93 -3.96 -4.82
C HIS A 32 -8.10 -4.87 -4.39
N LYS A 33 -9.32 -4.59 -4.89
CA LYS A 33 -10.49 -5.46 -4.66
C LYS A 33 -10.24 -6.92 -5.07
N THR A 34 -9.63 -7.13 -6.24
CA THR A 34 -9.35 -8.49 -6.75
C THR A 34 -8.39 -9.24 -5.84
N TYR A 35 -7.38 -8.57 -5.27
CA TYR A 35 -6.49 -9.19 -4.28
C TYR A 35 -7.24 -9.62 -3.01
N VAL A 36 -8.16 -8.79 -2.52
CA VAL A 36 -9.02 -9.13 -1.36
C VAL A 36 -9.91 -10.34 -1.69
N ASP A 37 -10.63 -10.30 -2.82
CA ASP A 37 -11.52 -11.38 -3.24
C ASP A 37 -10.76 -12.71 -3.40
N ASN A 38 -9.60 -12.68 -4.06
CA ASN A 38 -8.75 -13.86 -4.25
C ASN A 38 -8.21 -14.40 -2.93
N LEU A 39 -7.74 -13.53 -2.02
CA LEU A 39 -7.25 -13.97 -0.73
C LEU A 39 -8.36 -14.68 0.07
N ASN A 40 -9.57 -14.12 0.07
CA ASN A 40 -10.73 -14.72 0.72
C ASN A 40 -11.14 -16.07 0.11
N ASN A 41 -10.84 -16.32 -1.17
CA ASN A 41 -11.07 -17.62 -1.81
C ASN A 41 -9.98 -18.64 -1.50
N LEU A 42 -8.73 -18.19 -1.28
CA LEU A 42 -7.57 -19.06 -1.10
C LEU A 42 -7.33 -19.49 0.36
N VAL A 43 -7.70 -18.65 1.34
CA VAL A 43 -7.42 -18.87 2.76
C VAL A 43 -8.29 -19.94 3.45
N PRO A 44 -9.60 -20.09 3.16
CA PRO A 44 -10.45 -21.06 3.85
C PRO A 44 -9.95 -22.50 3.73
N GLY A 45 -9.95 -23.24 4.84
CA GLY A 45 -9.48 -24.62 4.91
C GLY A 45 -7.95 -24.76 4.95
N THR A 46 -7.21 -23.66 4.98
CA THR A 46 -5.74 -23.66 5.13
C THR A 46 -5.33 -23.35 6.57
N GLU A 47 -4.05 -23.53 6.89
CA GLU A 47 -3.49 -23.12 8.20
C GLU A 47 -3.55 -21.60 8.45
N TYR A 48 -3.84 -20.80 7.42
CA TYR A 48 -3.93 -19.35 7.49
C TYR A 48 -5.32 -18.84 7.87
N GLU A 49 -6.31 -19.73 7.96
CA GLU A 49 -7.68 -19.35 8.31
C GLU A 49 -7.73 -18.72 9.71
N GLY A 50 -8.31 -17.53 9.80
CA GLY A 50 -8.43 -16.77 11.04
C GLY A 50 -7.17 -15.97 11.43
N LYS A 51 -6.09 -16.02 10.65
CA LYS A 51 -4.90 -15.19 10.85
C LYS A 51 -5.07 -13.76 10.31
N THR A 52 -4.28 -12.84 10.84
CA THR A 52 -4.14 -11.47 10.34
C THR A 52 -3.35 -11.43 9.02
N LEU A 53 -3.44 -10.32 8.26
CA LEU A 53 -2.67 -10.15 7.02
C LEU A 53 -1.17 -10.31 7.28
N GLU A 54 -0.64 -9.67 8.32
CA GLU A 54 0.77 -9.69 8.66
C GLU A 54 1.27 -11.09 9.00
N GLU A 55 0.46 -11.89 9.72
CA GLU A 55 0.79 -13.28 10.01
C GLU A 55 0.81 -14.15 8.75
N ILE A 56 -0.13 -13.93 7.83
CA ILE A 56 -0.17 -14.64 6.54
C ILE A 56 1.04 -14.24 5.69
N ILE A 57 1.35 -12.96 5.59
CA ILE A 57 2.50 -12.45 4.81
C ILE A 57 3.81 -13.05 5.30
N LYS A 58 4.01 -13.14 6.62
CA LYS A 58 5.25 -13.67 7.21
C LYS A 58 5.43 -15.18 7.07
N ALA A 59 4.34 -15.94 6.86
CA ALA A 59 4.37 -17.40 6.90
C ALA A 59 4.01 -18.09 5.57
N SER A 60 3.29 -17.41 4.68
CA SER A 60 2.83 -17.99 3.42
C SER A 60 3.81 -17.80 2.27
N SER A 61 3.56 -18.52 1.17
CA SER A 61 4.26 -18.35 -0.10
C SER A 61 3.28 -18.51 -1.28
N GLY A 62 3.75 -18.28 -2.51
CA GLY A 62 2.94 -18.48 -3.72
C GLY A 62 1.68 -17.59 -3.76
N GLY A 63 0.56 -18.16 -4.21
CA GLY A 63 -0.68 -17.40 -4.43
C GLY A 63 -1.25 -16.73 -3.18
N ILE A 64 -1.16 -17.37 -2.01
CA ILE A 64 -1.65 -16.79 -0.75
C ILE A 64 -0.79 -15.58 -0.37
N PHE A 65 0.54 -15.73 -0.40
CA PHE A 65 1.46 -14.62 -0.15
C PHE A 65 1.22 -13.47 -1.11
N ASN A 66 1.14 -13.75 -2.41
CA ASN A 66 0.97 -12.72 -3.44
C ASN A 66 -0.29 -11.89 -3.18
N ASN A 67 -1.42 -12.50 -2.85
CA ASN A 67 -2.65 -11.74 -2.59
C ASN A 67 -2.61 -11.05 -1.22
N ALA A 68 -2.13 -11.70 -0.16
CA ALA A 68 -2.03 -11.09 1.18
C ALA A 68 -1.10 -9.88 1.20
N ALA A 69 0.09 -10.02 0.62
CA ALA A 69 1.06 -8.94 0.49
C ALA A 69 0.49 -7.81 -0.36
N GLN A 70 -0.20 -8.09 -1.47
CA GLN A 70 -0.78 -7.03 -2.29
C GLN A 70 -1.92 -6.29 -1.59
N VAL A 71 -2.77 -6.95 -0.79
CA VAL A 71 -3.77 -6.26 0.05
C VAL A 71 -3.09 -5.29 1.02
N TRP A 72 -2.03 -5.75 1.70
CA TRP A 72 -1.30 -4.92 2.65
C TRP A 72 -0.56 -3.77 1.97
N ASN A 73 0.18 -4.05 0.90
CA ASN A 73 0.94 -3.07 0.13
C ASN A 73 0.03 -1.96 -0.42
N HIS A 74 -1.14 -2.30 -0.97
CA HIS A 74 -2.07 -1.30 -1.49
C HIS A 74 -2.69 -0.48 -0.37
N THR A 75 -3.12 -1.13 0.72
CA THR A 75 -3.63 -0.41 1.88
C THR A 75 -2.61 0.60 2.41
N PHE A 76 -1.35 0.18 2.54
CA PHE A 76 -0.26 1.06 2.94
C PHE A 76 -0.04 2.19 1.93
N TYR A 77 0.03 1.86 0.63
CA TYR A 77 0.23 2.83 -0.45
C TYR A 77 -0.82 3.96 -0.45
N TRP A 78 -2.11 3.63 -0.28
CA TRP A 78 -3.16 4.66 -0.21
C TRP A 78 -3.01 5.58 0.99
N ASN A 79 -2.46 5.09 2.10
CA ASN A 79 -2.19 5.90 3.30
C ASN A 79 -0.89 6.70 3.21
N CYS A 80 -0.01 6.41 2.25
CA CYS A 80 1.16 7.23 1.94
C CYS A 80 0.82 8.46 1.07
N LEU A 81 -0.43 8.56 0.58
CA LEU A 81 -0.88 9.62 -0.31
C LEU A 81 -1.91 10.51 0.40
N SER A 82 -2.00 11.77 -0.03
CA SER A 82 -2.97 12.73 0.48
C SER A 82 -3.21 13.84 -0.54
N PRO A 83 -4.44 14.39 -0.67
CA PRO A 83 -4.70 15.61 -1.43
C PRO A 83 -3.90 16.82 -0.91
N ASP A 84 -3.59 16.82 0.38
CA ASP A 84 -2.81 17.86 1.07
C ASP A 84 -1.36 17.40 1.31
N GLY A 85 -0.91 16.38 0.57
CA GLY A 85 0.44 15.81 0.69
C GLY A 85 1.50 16.61 -0.05
N GLY A 86 2.71 16.04 -0.12
CA GLY A 86 3.89 16.68 -0.69
C GLY A 86 4.64 17.55 0.32
N GLY A 87 5.49 18.44 -0.19
CA GLY A 87 6.45 19.18 0.63
C GLY A 87 7.62 18.31 1.10
N GLU A 88 8.34 18.80 2.10
CA GLU A 88 9.45 18.09 2.74
C GLU A 88 9.00 17.43 4.05
N PRO A 89 9.60 16.30 4.45
CA PRO A 89 9.36 15.71 5.76
C PRO A 89 9.74 16.70 6.87
N ASN A 90 9.19 16.48 8.07
CA ASN A 90 9.53 17.26 9.27
C ASN A 90 9.77 16.34 10.47
N GLY A 91 10.30 16.92 11.55
CA GLY A 91 10.59 16.21 12.79
C GLY A 91 11.60 15.07 12.62
N GLU A 92 11.44 14.02 13.43
CA GLU A 92 12.38 12.90 13.50
C GLU A 92 12.60 12.19 12.15
N LEU A 93 11.60 12.18 11.26
CA LEU A 93 11.74 11.61 9.93
C LEU A 93 12.67 12.45 9.04
N ALA A 94 12.57 13.78 9.11
CA ALA A 94 13.46 14.66 8.35
C ALA A 94 14.89 14.53 8.85
N ASP A 95 15.08 14.49 10.16
CA ASP A 95 16.39 14.30 10.77
C ASP A 95 17.00 12.96 10.35
N ALA A 96 16.25 11.86 10.41
CA ALA A 96 16.71 10.54 9.99
C ALA A 96 17.05 10.47 8.49
N ILE A 97 16.29 11.16 7.64
CA ILE A 97 16.58 11.26 6.20
C ILE A 97 17.88 12.04 5.98
N ASN A 98 18.06 13.18 6.64
CA ASN A 98 19.27 13.99 6.50
C ASN A 98 20.51 13.26 7.04
N ASP A 99 20.39 12.54 8.16
CA ASP A 99 21.48 11.75 8.73
C ASP A 99 21.91 10.59 7.83
N THR A 100 20.96 9.96 7.14
CA THR A 100 21.20 8.76 6.31
C THR A 100 21.61 9.11 4.88
N PHE A 101 20.90 10.04 4.26
CA PHE A 101 21.03 10.38 2.84
C PHE A 101 21.76 11.71 2.60
N GLY A 102 22.09 12.45 3.66
CA GLY A 102 22.75 13.76 3.60
C GLY A 102 21.79 14.92 3.32
N SER A 103 20.71 14.69 2.57
CA SER A 103 19.63 15.65 2.33
C SER A 103 18.35 14.95 1.87
N PHE A 104 17.21 15.63 2.00
CA PHE A 104 15.95 15.16 1.40
C PHE A 104 16.03 15.07 -0.13
N GLU A 105 16.77 15.98 -0.79
CA GLU A 105 16.99 15.95 -2.24
C GLU A 105 17.69 14.65 -2.67
N ASN A 106 18.77 14.26 -1.98
CA ASN A 106 19.48 13.02 -2.26
C ASN A 106 18.59 11.80 -2.05
N PHE A 107 17.82 11.77 -0.95
CA PHE A 107 16.83 10.71 -0.72
C PHE A 107 15.81 10.61 -1.86
N ASN A 108 15.24 11.75 -2.29
CA ASN A 108 14.27 11.78 -3.37
C ASN A 108 14.88 11.27 -4.70
N GLU A 109 16.12 11.67 -5.01
CA GLU A 109 16.84 11.16 -6.17
C GLU A 109 17.06 9.64 -6.12
N GLU A 110 17.54 9.12 -4.98
CA GLU A 110 17.80 7.70 -4.80
C GLU A 110 16.51 6.87 -4.85
N PHE A 111 15.46 7.34 -4.17
CA PHE A 111 14.15 6.70 -4.19
C PHE A 111 13.57 6.67 -5.61
N THR A 112 13.66 7.78 -6.34
CA THR A 112 13.16 7.88 -7.72
C THR A 112 13.91 6.97 -8.69
N LYS A 113 15.21 6.71 -8.46
CA LYS A 113 16.04 5.84 -9.31
C LYS A 113 15.82 4.35 -9.03
N THR A 114 15.20 3.99 -7.91
CA THR A 114 15.02 2.60 -7.49
C THR A 114 13.90 1.93 -8.31
N SER A 115 14.22 0.77 -8.91
CA SER A 115 13.32 -0.02 -9.77
C SER A 115 13.05 -1.41 -9.21
#